data_AF-A0A168HEH0-F1
#
_entry.id   AF-A0A168HEH0-F1
#
_cell.length_a   1.000
_cell.length_b   1.000
_cell.length_c   1.000
_cell.angle_alpha   90.00
_cell.angle_beta   90.00
_cell.angle_gamma   90.00
#
_symmetry.space_group_name_H-M   'P 1'
#
loop_
_entity.id
_entity.type
_entity.pdbx_description
1 polymer ?
#
loop_
_entity_poly.entity_id
_entity_poly.type
_entity_poly.pdbx_seq_one_letter_code
_entity_poly.pdbx_strand_id
1 'polypeptide(L)'
;MSDERSSGEPAAENADYVTKGQESIPVQNDDAPVEDPIDEAEADTDKQLEQDDEEAISESNILDERTRGAKPNAGSYEEPSDTVPELEN
;
A
#
# COMPACT_ATOMS: atom_id res chain seq x y z
N MET A 1 21.46 21.59 -37.35
CA MET A 1 21.06 21.10 -36.02
C MET A 1 19.74 20.39 -36.27
N SER A 2 19.77 19.06 -36.26
CA SER A 2 18.63 18.21 -36.58
C SER A 2 17.90 17.90 -35.27
N ASP A 3 16.66 18.37 -35.14
CA ASP A 3 15.76 17.94 -34.06
C ASP A 3 15.10 16.63 -34.49
N GLU A 4 15.71 15.52 -34.07
CA GLU A 4 15.12 14.19 -34.16
C GLU A 4 14.10 14.05 -33.02
N ARG A 5 12.82 14.28 -33.33
CA ARG A 5 11.73 13.95 -32.42
C ARG A 5 11.61 12.44 -32.36
N SER A 6 12.20 11.85 -31.33
CA SER A 6 11.93 10.49 -30.88
C SER A 6 10.43 10.34 -30.68
N SER A 7 9.77 9.73 -31.66
CA SER A 7 8.37 9.32 -31.57
C SER A 7 8.30 8.19 -30.56
N GLY A 8 7.97 8.51 -29.30
CA GLY A 8 7.56 7.52 -28.32
C GLY A 8 6.32 6.81 -28.86
N GLU A 9 6.46 5.53 -29.18
CA GLU A 9 5.33 4.63 -29.42
C GLU A 9 4.37 4.70 -28.23
N PRO A 10 3.04 4.60 -28.45
CA PRO A 10 2.10 4.51 -27.34
C PRO A 10 2.46 3.26 -26.53
N ALA A 11 2.70 3.46 -25.23
CA ALA A 11 2.95 2.38 -24.30
C ALA A 11 1.87 1.30 -24.49
N ALA A 12 2.31 0.09 -24.82
CA ALA A 12 1.45 -1.07 -24.80
C ALA A 12 0.75 -1.13 -23.43
N GLU A 13 -0.54 -1.39 -23.45
CA GLU A 13 -1.40 -1.58 -22.28
C GLU A 13 -0.85 -2.79 -21.50
N ASN A 14 0.03 -2.55 -20.51
CA ASN A 14 0.82 -3.60 -19.84
C ASN A 14 -0.01 -4.33 -18.76
N ALA A 15 -1.10 -4.98 -19.16
CA ALA A 15 -1.90 -5.81 -18.26
C ALA A 15 -1.30 -7.23 -18.05
N ASP A 16 -0.05 -7.46 -18.47
CA ASP A 16 0.60 -8.79 -18.49
C ASP A 16 0.71 -9.45 -17.09
N TYR A 17 0.62 -8.66 -16.02
CA TYR A 17 0.66 -9.16 -14.64
C TYR A 17 -0.70 -9.66 -14.11
N VAL A 18 -1.82 -9.32 -14.75
CA VAL A 18 -3.17 -9.71 -14.28
C VAL A 18 -3.54 -11.07 -14.85
N THR A 19 -3.37 -12.10 -14.02
CA THR A 19 -3.60 -13.50 -14.40
C THR A 19 -5.07 -13.92 -14.14
N LYS A 20 -5.68 -14.61 -15.11
CA LYS A 20 -7.10 -15.04 -15.07
C LYS A 20 -7.28 -16.49 -14.55
N GLY A 21 -6.38 -16.97 -13.67
CA GLY A 21 -6.27 -18.39 -13.27
C GLY A 21 -6.60 -18.67 -11.79
N GLN A 22 -6.83 -19.95 -11.45
CA GLN A 22 -7.33 -20.41 -10.14
C GLN A 22 -6.33 -20.35 -8.96
N GLU A 23 -5.04 -20.09 -9.16
CA GLU A 23 -4.01 -20.11 -8.10
C GLU A 23 -3.13 -18.84 -8.05
N SER A 24 -3.61 -17.72 -8.58
CA SER A 24 -2.88 -16.45 -8.53
C SER A 24 -3.50 -15.50 -7.51
N ILE A 25 -2.65 -14.87 -6.68
CA ILE A 25 -3.07 -13.74 -5.83
C ILE A 25 -3.63 -12.66 -6.76
N PRO A 26 -4.90 -12.24 -6.60
CA PRO A 26 -5.50 -11.25 -7.47
C PRO A 26 -4.80 -9.91 -7.27
N VAL A 27 -4.20 -9.39 -8.34
CA VAL A 27 -3.63 -8.04 -8.41
C VAL A 27 -4.53 -7.15 -9.25
N GLN A 28 -4.57 -5.86 -8.95
CA GLN A 28 -5.31 -4.89 -9.75
C GLN A 28 -4.52 -4.57 -11.03
N ASN A 29 -5.23 -4.25 -12.12
CA ASN A 29 -4.58 -3.76 -13.34
C ASN A 29 -4.04 -2.35 -13.10
N ASP A 30 -2.96 -1.97 -13.78
CA ASP A 30 -2.34 -0.65 -13.65
C ASP A 30 -3.31 0.49 -14.03
N ASP A 31 -4.17 0.26 -15.03
CA ASP A 31 -5.19 1.22 -15.48
C ASP A 31 -6.50 1.15 -14.67
N ALA A 32 -6.60 0.25 -13.69
CA ALA A 32 -7.80 0.17 -12.85
C ALA A 32 -7.86 1.39 -11.94
N PRO A 33 -9.00 2.11 -11.88
CA PRO A 33 -9.16 3.20 -10.93
C PRO A 33 -9.08 2.66 -9.51
N VAL A 34 -8.20 3.26 -8.71
CA VAL A 34 -8.07 2.99 -7.29
C VAL A 34 -8.84 4.07 -6.55
N GLU A 35 -9.67 3.66 -5.60
CA GLU A 35 -10.33 4.60 -4.68
C GLU A 35 -9.25 5.23 -3.79
N ASP A 36 -9.05 6.54 -3.93
CA ASP A 36 -8.26 7.32 -2.99
C ASP A 36 -9.15 7.71 -1.80
N PRO A 37 -8.81 7.33 -0.56
CA PRO A 37 -9.56 7.78 0.60
C PRO A 37 -9.49 9.30 0.83
N ILE A 38 -8.61 10.02 0.13
CA ILE A 38 -8.45 11.46 0.21
C ILE A 38 -9.32 12.15 -0.85
N ASP A 39 -10.16 13.09 -0.41
CA ASP A 39 -10.88 13.98 -1.32
C ASP A 39 -9.94 15.07 -1.86
N GLU A 40 -9.60 14.98 -3.14
CA GLU A 40 -8.72 15.95 -3.83
C GLU A 40 -9.20 17.40 -3.69
N ALA A 41 -10.51 17.63 -3.55
CA ALA A 41 -11.06 18.98 -3.42
C ALA A 41 -10.88 19.58 -2.02
N GLU A 42 -10.72 18.74 -0.99
CA GLU A 42 -10.49 19.18 0.40
C GLU A 42 -9.02 19.11 0.81
N ALA A 43 -8.22 18.29 0.12
CA ALA A 43 -6.81 18.04 0.45
C ALA A 43 -5.93 19.30 0.45
N ASP A 44 -6.15 20.24 -0.49
CA ASP A 44 -5.37 21.48 -0.62
C ASP A 44 -6.16 22.70 -0.10
N THR A 45 -6.77 22.56 1.07
CA THR A 45 -7.54 23.64 1.71
C THR A 45 -6.88 24.11 3.00
N ASP A 46 -7.02 25.40 3.30
CA ASP A 46 -6.53 25.99 4.57
C ASP A 46 -7.10 25.27 5.81
N LYS A 47 -8.31 24.72 5.69
CA LYS A 47 -8.96 23.93 6.75
C LYS A 47 -8.19 22.65 7.06
N GLN A 48 -7.66 21.98 6.03
CA GLN A 48 -6.85 20.78 6.22
C GLN A 48 -5.53 21.12 6.91
N LEU A 49 -4.88 22.23 6.52
CA LEU A 49 -3.65 22.69 7.17
C LEU A 49 -3.84 23.00 8.66
N GLU A 50 -4.94 23.66 9.03
CA GLU A 50 -5.25 23.96 10.43
C GLU A 50 -5.46 22.69 11.26
N GLN A 51 -6.16 21.69 10.70
CA GLN A 51 -6.34 20.38 11.35
C GLN A 51 -5.01 19.64 11.50
N ASP A 52 -4.18 19.61 10.46
CA ASP A 52 -2.86 18.98 10.49
C ASP A 52 -1.96 19.63 11.56
N ASP A 53 -2.00 20.96 11.68
CA ASP A 53 -1.23 21.71 12.68
C ASP A 53 -1.70 21.38 14.12
N GLU A 54 -3.01 21.25 14.34
CA GLU A 54 -3.57 20.83 15.63
C GLU A 54 -3.21 19.38 15.97
N GLU A 55 -3.31 18.46 15.01
CA GLU A 55 -3.01 17.05 15.20
C GLU A 55 -1.52 16.79 15.42
N ALA A 56 -0.65 17.53 14.74
CA ALA A 56 0.80 17.37 14.84
C ALA A 56 1.34 17.67 16.26
N ILE A 57 0.67 18.56 16.98
CA ILE A 57 1.05 18.97 18.34
C ILE A 57 0.25 18.21 19.41
N SER A 58 -0.80 17.48 19.02
CA SER A 58 -1.68 16.76 19.94
C SER A 58 -0.94 15.67 20.71
N GLU A 59 -0.67 15.92 21.99
CA GLU A 59 -0.03 14.96 22.90
C GLU A 59 -0.84 13.68 23.08
N SER A 60 -2.16 13.70 22.87
CA SER A 60 -3.00 12.50 22.95
C SER A 60 -2.72 11.49 21.84
N ASN A 61 -2.15 11.94 20.72
CA ASN A 61 -1.74 11.09 19.59
C ASN A 61 -0.30 10.57 19.75
N ILE A 62 0.41 11.01 20.79
CA ILE A 62 1.77 10.56 21.09
C ILE A 62 1.70 9.30 21.96
N LEU A 63 2.35 8.23 21.50
CA LEU A 63 2.56 7.04 22.31
C LEU A 63 3.57 7.35 23.43
N ASP A 64 3.24 6.99 24.67
CA ASP A 64 4.09 7.20 25.85
C ASP A 64 5.46 6.49 25.76
N GLU A 65 5.56 5.45 24.94
CA GLU A 65 6.76 4.63 24.76
C GLU A 65 7.13 4.47 23.28
N ARG A 66 8.43 4.28 23.03
CA ARG A 66 8.95 3.99 21.68
C ARG A 66 8.61 2.55 21.30
N THR A 67 7.76 2.35 20.31
CA THR A 67 7.49 1.02 19.72
C THR A 67 8.65 0.50 18.86
N ARG A 68 9.57 1.39 18.43
CA ARG A 68 10.73 1.02 17.61
C ARG A 68 11.77 0.26 18.45
N GLY A 69 11.80 -1.06 18.30
CA GLY A 69 12.70 -1.96 19.03
C GLY A 69 12.05 -2.69 20.20
N ALA A 70 10.74 -2.51 20.44
CA ALA A 70 10.01 -3.32 21.38
C ALA A 70 10.06 -4.78 20.91
N LYS A 71 10.52 -5.68 21.80
CA LYS A 71 10.55 -7.11 21.47
C LYS A 71 9.10 -7.55 21.25
N PRO A 72 8.77 -8.20 20.12
CA PRO A 72 7.46 -8.80 19.92
C PRO A 72 7.12 -9.73 21.10
N ASN A 73 5.84 -9.84 21.43
CA ASN A 73 5.39 -10.82 22.41
C ASN A 73 5.85 -12.22 21.97
N ALA A 74 6.22 -13.06 22.95
CA ALA A 74 6.60 -14.44 22.64
C ALA A 74 5.45 -15.13 21.89
N GLY A 75 5.76 -15.72 20.72
CA GLY A 75 4.77 -16.35 19.84
C GLY A 75 4.17 -15.44 18.76
N SER A 76 4.42 -14.12 18.74
CA SER A 76 3.91 -13.24 17.67
C SER A 76 4.56 -13.49 16.29
N TYR A 77 5.71 -14.17 16.27
CA TYR A 77 6.40 -14.60 15.04
C TYR A 77 6.59 -16.12 15.03
N GLU A 78 5.58 -16.87 15.46
CA GLU A 78 5.60 -18.33 15.38
C GLU A 78 5.10 -18.75 14.00
N GLU A 79 5.92 -19.52 13.27
CA GLU A 79 5.52 -20.09 11.99
C GLU A 79 4.43 -21.15 12.22
N PRO A 80 3.44 -21.28 11.31
CA PRO A 80 2.53 -22.42 11.37
C PRO A 80 3.32 -23.72 11.28
N SER A 81 2.97 -24.71 12.09
CA SER A 81 3.63 -26.02 12.06
C SER A 81 3.50 -26.66 10.68
N ASP A 82 4.60 -27.22 10.17
CA ASP A 82 4.67 -27.96 8.89
C ASP A 82 3.84 -29.27 8.90
N THR A 83 3.26 -29.65 10.05
CA THR A 83 2.37 -30.80 10.13
C THR A 83 0.95 -30.41 9.73
N VAL A 84 0.53 -30.82 8.53
CA VAL A 84 -0.87 -30.85 8.14
C VAL A 84 -1.51 -32.17 8.63
N PRO A 85 -2.42 -32.15 9.63
CA PRO A 85 -2.98 -33.37 10.21
C PRO A 85 -3.85 -34.19 9.25
N GLU A 86 -4.14 -33.69 8.04
CA GLU A 86 -4.98 -34.38 7.05
C GLU A 86 -4.21 -35.24 6.03
N LEU A 87 -2.87 -35.30 6.08
CA LEU A 87 -2.07 -36.12 5.14
C LEU A 87 -1.47 -37.40 5.75
N GLU A 88 -1.72 -37.68 7.03
CA GLU A 88 -1.38 -38.97 7.65
C GLU A 88 -2.56 -39.94 7.58
N ASN A 89 -2.86 -40.48 6.39
CA ASN A 89 -3.59 -41.75 6.19
C ASN A 89 -3.27 -42.35 4.82
#